data_AF-A0A2V8J3I1-F1
#
_entry.id   AF-A0A2V8J3I1-F1
#
_cell.length_a   1.000
_cell.length_b   1.000
_cell.length_c   1.000
_cell.angle_alpha   90.00
_cell.angle_beta   90.00
_cell.angle_gamma   90.00
#
_symmetry.space_group_name_H-M   'P 1'
#
loop_
_entity.id
_entity.type
_entity.pdbx_description
1 polymer ?
#
loop_
_entity_poly.entity_id
_entity_poly.type
_entity_poly.pdbx_seq_one_letter_code
_entity_poly.pdbx_strand_id
1 'polypeptide(L)'
;DVFVAEKLNALAGIKPWLVMAAERMPGSRLLDGHFMTVQQSIGIPKGRESAAKYLREFVQDVKTSGFLNRSIQSLKLPGILVPA
;
A
#
# COMPACT_ATOMS: atom_id res chain seq x y z
N ASP A 1 10.12 21.78 1.96
CA ASP A 1 8.83 21.21 1.54
C ASP A 1 7.76 22.27 1.77
N VAL A 2 6.76 22.38 0.88
CA VAL A 2 5.63 23.32 0.98
C VAL A 2 4.92 23.18 2.32
N PHE A 3 4.77 21.96 2.84
CA PHE A 3 4.13 21.70 4.13
C PHE A 3 4.76 22.50 5.29
N VAL A 4 6.09 22.53 5.34
CA VAL A 4 6.85 23.27 6.38
C VAL A 4 6.90 24.76 6.05
N ALA A 5 7.17 25.11 4.79
CA ALA A 5 7.34 26.50 4.36
C ALA A 5 6.05 27.32 4.54
N GLU A 6 4.90 26.72 4.26
CA GLU A 6 3.59 27.36 4.35
C GLU A 6 2.86 27.07 5.67
N LYS A 7 3.49 26.35 6.61
CA LYS A 7 2.93 26.02 7.94
C LYS A 7 1.57 25.33 7.85
N LEU A 8 1.43 24.37 6.94
CA LEU A 8 0.19 23.63 6.76
C LEU A 8 -0.13 22.75 7.97
N ASN A 9 -1.41 22.50 8.24
CA ASN A 9 -1.85 21.75 9.42
C ASN A 9 -1.86 20.22 9.22
N ALA A 10 -2.00 19.75 7.99
CA ALA A 10 -2.09 18.32 7.67
C ALA A 10 -1.46 18.01 6.31
N LEU A 11 -0.87 16.81 6.21
CA LEU A 11 -0.28 16.26 5.00
C LEU A 11 -0.87 14.86 4.77
N ALA A 12 -1.32 14.58 3.55
CA ALA A 12 -1.86 13.29 3.16
C ALA A 12 -1.00 12.66 2.05
N GLY A 13 -0.80 11.35 2.12
CA GLY A 13 0.01 10.61 1.17
C GLY A 13 0.02 9.11 1.47
N ILE A 14 0.76 8.34 0.67
CA ILE A 14 0.93 6.91 0.94
C ILE A 14 1.77 6.70 2.20
N LYS A 15 1.39 5.70 3.01
CA LYS A 15 2.02 5.44 4.32
C LYS A 15 3.55 5.27 4.27
N PRO A 16 4.16 4.53 3.31
CA PRO A 16 5.61 4.48 3.18
C PRO A 16 6.27 5.86 3.06
N TRP A 17 5.70 6.72 2.22
CA TRP A 17 6.23 8.06 2.01
C TRP A 17 6.02 8.95 3.24
N LEU A 18 4.86 8.87 3.89
CA LEU A 18 4.59 9.63 5.11
C LEU A 18 5.53 9.26 6.26
N VAL A 19 5.90 7.98 6.40
CA VAL A 19 6.89 7.54 7.40
C VAL A 19 8.25 8.20 7.13
N MET A 20 8.73 8.16 5.88
CA MET A 20 9.99 8.81 5.49
C MET A 20 9.93 10.34 5.63
N ALA A 21 8.78 10.93 5.35
CA ALA A 21 8.58 12.37 5.45
C ALA A 21 8.58 12.82 6.92
N ALA A 22 7.94 12.07 7.83
CA ALA A 22 7.89 12.36 9.26
C ALA A 22 9.29 12.39 9.90
N GLU A 23 10.21 11.51 9.49
CA GLU A 23 11.62 11.52 9.93
C GLU A 23 12.33 12.85 9.62
N ARG A 24 11.89 13.56 8.58
CA ARG A 24 12.46 14.83 8.12
C ARG A 24 11.68 16.05 8.59
N MET A 25 10.61 15.86 9.37
CA MET A 25 9.74 16.92 9.87
C MET A 25 9.62 16.84 11.40
N PRO A 26 10.60 17.39 12.14
CA PRO A 26 10.57 17.39 13.60
C PRO A 26 9.29 18.01 14.16
N GLY A 27 8.70 17.38 15.19
CA GLY A 27 7.43 17.80 15.78
C GLY A 27 6.18 17.34 15.03
N SER A 28 6.32 16.73 13.85
CA SER A 28 5.22 16.03 13.19
C SER A 28 4.90 14.69 13.85
N ARG A 29 3.67 14.21 13.67
CA ARG A 29 3.25 12.86 14.06
C ARG A 29 2.42 12.25 12.94
N LEU A 30 2.58 10.94 12.72
CA LEU A 30 1.69 10.19 11.85
C LEU A 30 0.39 9.92 12.62
N LEU A 31 -0.76 10.15 11.97
CA LEU A 31 -2.06 9.78 12.54
C LEU A 31 -2.27 8.27 12.42
N ASP A 32 -2.86 7.66 13.45
CA ASP A 32 -3.21 6.24 13.43
C ASP A 32 -4.29 5.94 12.37
N GLY A 33 -4.29 4.70 11.89
CA GLY A 33 -5.24 4.23 10.89
C GLY A 33 -4.96 4.76 9.48
N HIS A 34 -6.04 4.92 8.70
CA HIS A 34 -6.03 5.43 7.33
C HIS A 34 -7.44 5.94 6.98
N PHE A 35 -7.54 7.04 6.23
CA PHE A 35 -8.83 7.50 5.71
C PHE A 35 -9.20 6.87 4.35
N MET A 36 -8.21 6.30 3.64
CA MET A 36 -8.38 5.58 2.38
C MET A 36 -7.39 4.42 2.27
N THR A 37 -7.75 3.40 1.48
CA THR A 37 -6.85 2.34 1.04
C THR A 37 -6.91 2.23 -0.48
N VAL A 38 -5.76 1.90 -1.10
CA VAL A 38 -5.68 1.67 -2.55
C VAL A 38 -5.55 0.17 -2.77
N GLN A 39 -6.60 -0.44 -3.30
CA GLN A 39 -6.58 -1.85 -3.63
C GLN A 39 -5.79 -2.09 -4.92
N GLN A 40 -4.90 -3.08 -4.88
CA GLN A 40 -4.13 -3.52 -6.04
C GLN A 40 -4.81 -4.73 -6.67
N SER A 41 -4.79 -4.79 -8.01
CA SER A 41 -5.41 -5.88 -8.77
C SER A 41 -4.59 -6.18 -10.03
N ILE A 42 -4.77 -7.39 -10.58
CA ILE A 42 -4.21 -7.75 -11.87
C ILE A 42 -5.27 -7.50 -12.95
N GLY A 43 -4.99 -6.56 -13.86
CA GLY A 43 -5.89 -6.22 -14.97
C GLY A 43 -5.74 -7.17 -16.17
N ILE A 44 -6.84 -7.39 -16.89
CA ILE A 44 -6.86 -8.17 -18.13
C ILE A 44 -7.85 -7.57 -19.14
N PRO A 45 -7.59 -7.65 -20.48
CA PRO A 45 -8.57 -7.23 -21.47
C PRO A 45 -9.91 -7.97 -21.35
N LYS A 46 -11.00 -7.28 -21.71
CA LYS A 46 -12.34 -7.89 -21.79
C LYS A 46 -12.39 -9.01 -22.84
N GLY A 47 -13.25 -10.01 -22.64
CA GLY A 47 -13.38 -11.17 -23.53
C GLY A 47 -12.32 -12.25 -23.34
N ARG A 48 -11.60 -12.24 -22.21
CA ARG A 48 -10.56 -13.23 -21.85
C ARG A 48 -10.90 -13.97 -20.56
N GLU A 49 -12.05 -14.62 -20.53
CA GLU A 49 -12.65 -15.22 -19.33
C GLU A 49 -11.77 -16.34 -18.74
N SER A 50 -11.14 -17.17 -19.58
CA SER A 50 -10.24 -18.24 -19.15
C SER A 50 -9.01 -17.69 -18.41
N ALA A 51 -8.38 -16.66 -18.96
CA ALA A 51 -7.25 -16.01 -18.33
C ALA A 51 -7.65 -15.22 -17.07
N ALA A 52 -8.85 -14.61 -17.05
CA ALA A 52 -9.39 -14.00 -15.83
C ALA A 52 -9.64 -15.04 -14.72
N LYS A 53 -10.08 -16.27 -15.07
CA LYS A 53 -10.20 -17.37 -14.13
C LYS A 53 -8.83 -17.78 -13.58
N TYR A 54 -7.85 -18.00 -14.46
CA TYR A 54 -6.48 -18.34 -14.05
C TYR A 54 -5.87 -17.29 -13.12
N LEU A 55 -5.98 -16.00 -13.44
CA LEU A 55 -5.44 -14.93 -12.61
C LEU A 55 -6.10 -14.88 -11.22
N ARG A 56 -7.39 -15.20 -11.12
CA ARG A 56 -8.08 -15.30 -9.82
C ARG A 56 -7.52 -16.46 -8.99
N GLU A 57 -7.33 -17.62 -9.58
CA GLU A 57 -6.74 -18.79 -8.93
C GLU A 57 -5.30 -18.51 -8.47
N PHE A 58 -4.49 -17.89 -9.34
CA PHE A 58 -3.14 -17.44 -9.02
C PHE A 58 -3.10 -16.46 -7.84
N VAL A 59 -3.98 -15.45 -7.82
CA VAL A 59 -4.06 -14.50 -6.70
C VAL A 59 -4.41 -15.22 -5.41
N GLN A 60 -5.33 -16.19 -5.43
CA GLN A 60 -5.65 -16.97 -4.24
C GLN A 60 -4.46 -17.77 -3.74
N ASP A 61 -3.76 -18.48 -4.62
CA ASP A 61 -2.56 -19.24 -4.25
C ASP A 61 -1.46 -18.34 -3.65
N VAL A 62 -1.22 -17.17 -4.25
CA VAL A 62 -0.25 -16.19 -3.75
C VAL A 62 -0.64 -15.61 -2.39
N LYS A 63 -1.94 -15.41 -2.12
CA LYS A 63 -2.44 -14.99 -0.80
C LYS A 63 -2.28 -16.07 0.25
N THR A 64 -2.59 -17.33 -0.07
CA THR A 64 -2.63 -18.43 0.92
C THR A 64 -1.28 -19.11 1.14
N SER A 65 -0.38 -19.12 0.16
CA SER A 65 0.96 -19.73 0.24
C SER A 65 1.96 -18.99 1.17
N GLY A 66 1.53 -17.85 1.73
CA GLY A 66 2.39 -16.96 2.51
C GLY A 66 3.43 -16.21 1.68
N PHE A 67 3.39 -16.32 0.34
CA PHE A 67 4.31 -15.60 -0.55
C PHE A 67 4.22 -14.09 -0.30
N LEU A 68 3.01 -13.51 -0.30
CA LEU A 68 2.83 -12.07 -0.07
C LEU A 68 3.44 -11.60 1.25
N ASN A 69 3.18 -12.33 2.34
CA ASN A 69 3.71 -11.99 3.66
C ASN A 69 5.23 -11.99 3.67
N ARG A 70 5.87 -13.01 3.07
CA ARG A 70 7.34 -13.07 2.96
C ARG A 70 7.89 -11.92 2.10
N SER A 71 7.26 -11.62 0.96
CA SER A 71 7.68 -10.51 0.10
C SER A 71 7.59 -9.17 0.81
N ILE A 72 6.47 -8.88 1.50
CA ILE A 72 6.27 -7.63 2.24
C ILE A 72 7.32 -7.49 3.36
N GLN A 73 7.55 -8.57 4.13
CA GLN A 73 8.57 -8.58 5.18
C GLN A 73 9.96 -8.31 4.62
N SER A 74 10.31 -8.88 3.47
CA SER A 74 11.62 -8.69 2.84
C SER A 74 11.86 -7.24 2.38
N LEU A 75 10.80 -6.57 1.91
CA LEU A 75 10.86 -5.19 1.43
C LEU A 75 10.87 -4.16 2.57
N LYS A 76 10.49 -4.57 3.79
CA LYS A 76 10.41 -3.70 4.98
C LYS A 76 9.59 -2.42 4.76
N LEU A 77 8.61 -2.47 3.85
CA LEU A 77 7.76 -1.33 3.54
C LEU A 77 6.63 -1.22 4.56
N PRO A 78 6.50 -0.09 5.28
CA PRO A 78 5.43 0.07 6.25
C PRO A 78 4.09 0.34 5.55
N GLY A 79 2.99 -0.12 6.14
CA GLY A 79 1.65 0.25 5.70
C GLY A 79 1.09 -0.54 4.52
N ILE A 80 1.70 -1.66 4.15
CA ILE A 80 1.06 -2.64 3.26
C ILE A 80 0.11 -3.50 4.09
N LEU A 81 -1.13 -3.63 3.62
CA LEU A 81 -2.15 -4.49 4.21
C LEU A 81 -2.41 -5.65 3.26
N VAL A 82 -2.40 -6.88 3.78
CA VAL A 82 -2.88 -8.06 3.04
C VAL A 82 -4.31 -8.33 3.51
N PRO A 83 -5.33 -8.12 2.65
CA PRO A 83 -6.69 -8.49 3.01
C PRO A 83 -6.77 -10.02 3.19
N ALA A 84 -7.54 -10.45 4.19
CA ALA A 84 -7.89 -11.86 4.39
C ALA A 84 -8.38 -12.49 3.08
#